data_AF-A0A955H193-F1
#
_entry.id   AF-A0A955H193-F1
#
_cell.length_a   1.000
_cell.length_b   1.000
_cell.length_c   1.000
_cell.angle_alpha   90.00
_cell.angle_beta   90.00
_cell.angle_gamma   90.00
#
_symmetry.space_group_name_H-M   'P 1'
#
loop_
_entity.id
_entity.type
_entity.pdbx_description
1 polymer ?
#
loop_
_entity_poly.entity_id
_entity_poly.type
_entity_poly.pdbx_seq_one_letter_code
_entity_poly.pdbx_strand_id
1 'polypeptide(L)'
;MGVHFHEEQCRKFIDATIRAYRLPAGLYVGVHHDMPAASVQRRFVPVGIELGGESHIMWLTIVNFFDSMSESYQVHGAAWAKFGRGDLFKGAKVDHLFDKRARTLSIKELQALFRQIGFSFPGDRAKRFKGFVQDLYGPVIQGDPRRIFTELGGSIDEIYKRITRGKSKMLPGYGQKLLSLLALYFYEFGVHAEMFPGAYPADRHVQRQLIQSGVITIDATKGSVDAAHVIAEIIRTRLIPLLAELGVSVLEFSHAQWFLGNRLCRHCASWVAEKRTGKIDHACPLWKDGALGGGLCEGGRGTSDYHKVGRWKALSQPKSNKNAKYLGQERLFEN
;
A
#
# COMPACT_ATOMS: atom_id res chain seq x y z
N MET A 1 -21.90 2.88 13.58
CA MET A 1 -21.34 2.46 12.26
C MET A 1 -21.17 0.95 12.33
N GLY A 2 -21.65 0.16 11.36
CA GLY A 2 -21.57 -1.32 11.42
C GLY A 2 -20.20 -1.87 11.03
N VAL A 3 -19.15 -1.30 11.61
CA VAL A 3 -17.76 -1.74 11.47
C VAL A 3 -17.18 -1.78 12.88
N HIS A 4 -16.54 -2.88 13.22
CA HIS A 4 -15.91 -3.08 14.52
C HIS A 4 -14.42 -3.31 14.33
N PHE A 5 -13.62 -2.66 15.17
CA PHE A 5 -12.18 -2.84 15.25
C PHE A 5 -11.87 -3.61 16.54
N HIS A 6 -11.24 -4.77 16.41
CA HIS A 6 -10.95 -5.68 17.51
C HIS A 6 -9.50 -5.50 17.95
N GLU A 7 -9.27 -4.73 19.01
CA GLU A 7 -7.92 -4.34 19.44
C GLU A 7 -7.05 -5.53 19.83
N GLU A 8 -7.56 -6.48 20.63
CA GLU A 8 -6.80 -7.68 21.01
C GLU A 8 -6.38 -8.51 19.80
N GLN A 9 -7.30 -8.65 18.83
CA GLN A 9 -7.01 -9.33 17.58
C GLN A 9 -5.95 -8.56 16.77
N CYS A 10 -5.99 -7.23 16.80
CA CYS A 10 -4.99 -6.38 16.17
C CYS A 10 -3.61 -6.57 16.79
N ARG A 11 -3.51 -6.64 18.13
CA ARG A 11 -2.25 -6.92 18.83
C ARG A 11 -1.67 -8.27 18.42
N LYS A 12 -2.49 -9.32 18.40
CA LYS A 12 -2.07 -10.65 17.92
C LYS A 12 -1.61 -10.61 16.46
N PHE A 13 -2.33 -9.88 15.61
CA PHE A 13 -1.95 -9.68 14.21
C PHE A 13 -0.60 -8.97 14.08
N ILE A 14 -0.38 -7.89 14.84
CA ILE A 14 0.87 -7.12 14.83
C ILE A 14 2.03 -8.01 15.28
N ASP A 15 1.88 -8.68 16.42
CA ASP A 15 2.90 -9.58 16.97
C ASP A 15 3.27 -10.68 15.98
N ALA A 16 2.28 -11.42 15.45
CA ALA A 16 2.53 -12.50 14.50
C ALA A 16 3.25 -12.00 13.24
N THR A 17 2.83 -10.84 12.71
CA THR A 17 3.43 -10.24 11.51
C THR A 17 4.87 -9.80 11.77
N ILE A 18 5.13 -9.06 12.85
CA ILE A 18 6.45 -8.51 13.16
C ILE A 18 7.42 -9.59 13.59
N ARG A 19 6.98 -10.56 14.41
CA ARG A 19 7.80 -11.71 14.78
C ARG A 19 8.27 -12.45 13.53
N ALA A 20 7.36 -12.74 12.61
CA ALA A 20 7.73 -13.39 11.35
C ALA A 20 8.64 -12.52 10.48
N TYR A 21 8.39 -11.21 10.41
CA TYR A 21 9.20 -10.26 9.64
C TYR A 21 10.65 -10.16 10.13
N ARG A 22 10.85 -10.24 11.46
CA ARG A 22 12.17 -10.19 12.10
C ARG A 22 12.88 -11.54 12.09
N LEU A 23 12.18 -12.65 11.85
CA LEU A 23 12.79 -13.97 11.71
C LEU A 23 13.36 -14.15 10.30
N PRO A 24 14.59 -14.69 10.16
CA PRO A 24 15.16 -15.04 8.85
C PRO A 24 14.55 -16.35 8.31
N ALA A 25 13.23 -16.48 8.33
CA ALA A 25 12.51 -17.70 7.99
C ALA A 25 11.20 -17.42 7.23
N GLY A 26 10.71 -18.43 6.51
CA GLY A 26 9.43 -18.37 5.80
C GLY A 26 9.39 -17.31 4.70
N LEU A 27 8.39 -16.43 4.76
CA LEU A 27 8.17 -15.42 3.72
C LEU A 27 9.24 -14.34 3.69
N TYR A 28 9.76 -13.92 4.83
CA TYR A 28 10.58 -12.71 4.96
C TYR A 28 12.08 -12.96 4.83
N VAL A 29 12.48 -14.19 4.47
CA VAL A 29 13.88 -14.55 4.25
C VAL A 29 14.51 -13.61 3.22
N GLY A 30 15.55 -12.88 3.62
CA GLY A 30 16.30 -11.96 2.77
C GLY A 30 15.55 -10.68 2.40
N VAL A 31 14.53 -10.31 3.16
CA VAL A 31 13.72 -9.10 2.92
C VAL A 31 13.53 -8.32 4.21
N HIS A 32 14.31 -7.26 4.37
CA HIS A 32 14.16 -6.27 5.44
C HIS A 32 14.11 -4.87 4.84
N HIS A 33 13.35 -3.93 5.41
CA HIS A 33 13.14 -2.60 4.83
C HIS A 33 14.46 -1.83 4.63
N ASP A 34 15.46 -2.09 5.46
CA ASP A 34 16.81 -1.52 5.33
C ASP A 34 17.63 -2.09 4.17
N MET A 35 17.23 -3.23 3.61
CA MET A 35 17.93 -3.85 2.49
C MET A 35 17.60 -3.12 1.18
N PRO A 36 18.62 -2.73 0.38
CA PRO A 36 18.41 -2.00 -0.88
C PRO A 36 17.46 -2.70 -1.88
N ALA A 37 17.36 -4.04 -1.85
CA ALA A 37 16.52 -4.82 -2.76
C ALA A 37 15.09 -5.08 -2.24
N ALA A 38 14.81 -4.77 -0.97
CA ALA A 38 13.61 -5.24 -0.28
C ALA A 38 12.37 -4.37 -0.53
N SER A 39 12.53 -3.11 -0.92
CA SER A 39 11.43 -2.19 -1.17
C SER A 39 11.56 -1.58 -2.57
N VAL A 40 10.42 -1.31 -3.22
CA VAL A 40 10.43 -0.81 -4.60
C VAL A 40 10.98 0.62 -4.69
N GLN A 41 10.86 1.39 -3.61
CA GLN A 41 11.40 2.73 -3.47
C GLN A 41 12.92 2.76 -3.27
N ARG A 42 13.55 1.68 -2.78
CA ARG A 42 15.02 1.55 -2.72
C ARG A 42 15.60 0.89 -3.97
N ARG A 43 14.92 -0.13 -4.50
CA ARG A 43 15.45 -0.98 -5.56
C ARG A 43 15.58 -0.30 -6.92
N PHE A 44 14.68 0.64 -7.22
CA PHE A 44 14.52 1.20 -8.57
C PHE A 44 14.92 2.66 -8.68
N VAL A 45 15.75 3.14 -7.74
CA VAL A 45 16.30 4.49 -7.79
C VAL A 45 17.22 4.62 -9.02
N PRO A 46 17.03 5.67 -9.84
CA PRO A 46 17.90 5.94 -10.98
C PRO A 46 19.39 6.04 -10.61
N VAL A 47 20.26 5.57 -11.51
CA VAL A 47 21.71 5.70 -11.35
C VAL A 47 22.09 7.19 -11.23
N GLY A 48 22.95 7.51 -10.28
CA GLY A 48 23.42 8.88 -10.03
C GLY A 48 22.52 9.73 -9.14
N ILE A 49 21.37 9.19 -8.67
CA ILE A 49 20.54 9.85 -7.65
C ILE A 49 20.97 9.37 -6.27
N GLU A 50 21.33 10.31 -5.40
CA GLU A 50 21.64 10.05 -3.99
C GLU A 50 20.37 9.79 -3.17
N LEU A 51 20.35 8.70 -2.40
CA LEU A 51 19.22 8.34 -1.53
C LEU A 51 19.00 9.42 -0.47
N GLY A 52 17.82 10.04 -0.52
CA GLY A 52 17.40 11.08 0.43
C GLY A 52 17.76 12.49 -0.02
N GLY A 53 18.58 12.63 -1.07
CA GLY A 53 18.87 13.91 -1.70
C GLY A 53 17.68 14.50 -2.46
N GLU A 54 17.80 15.75 -2.89
CA GLU A 54 16.69 16.50 -3.52
C GLU A 54 16.11 15.82 -4.77
N SER A 55 16.99 15.30 -5.64
CA SER A 55 16.56 14.56 -6.84
C SER A 55 15.81 13.28 -6.49
N HIS A 56 16.18 12.60 -5.39
CA HIS A 56 15.47 11.41 -4.93
C HIS A 56 14.09 11.75 -4.39
N ILE A 57 13.99 12.80 -3.57
CA ILE A 57 12.72 13.30 -3.03
C ILE A 57 11.75 13.65 -4.17
N MET A 58 12.24 14.36 -5.18
CA MET A 58 11.46 14.71 -6.37
C MET A 58 11.03 13.45 -7.14
N TRP A 59 11.96 12.52 -7.37
CA TRP A 59 11.66 11.25 -8.02
C TRP A 59 10.57 10.46 -7.27
N LEU A 60 10.71 10.28 -5.95
CA LEU A 60 9.73 9.60 -5.12
C LEU A 60 8.35 10.25 -5.22
N THR A 61 8.29 11.58 -5.18
CA THR A 61 7.04 12.34 -5.24
C THR A 61 6.31 12.12 -6.57
N ILE A 62 7.04 12.13 -7.68
CA ILE A 62 6.45 11.93 -9.01
C ILE A 62 6.10 10.47 -9.26
N VAL A 63 6.92 9.52 -8.84
CA VAL A 63 6.62 8.10 -9.00
C VAL A 63 5.44 7.69 -8.12
N ASN A 64 5.37 8.18 -6.87
CA ASN A 64 4.25 7.96 -5.97
C ASN A 64 2.92 8.46 -6.54
N PHE A 65 2.92 9.58 -7.28
CA PHE A 65 1.72 10.07 -7.98
C PHE A 65 1.11 9.00 -8.90
N PHE A 66 1.95 8.23 -9.59
CA PHE A 66 1.51 7.19 -10.53
C PHE A 66 1.07 5.88 -9.85
N ASP A 67 1.34 5.70 -8.55
CA ASP A 67 0.91 4.56 -7.73
C ASP A 67 -0.60 4.58 -7.41
N SER A 68 -1.30 5.67 -7.76
CA SER A 68 -2.76 5.76 -7.65
C SER A 68 -3.51 4.72 -8.50
N MET A 69 -2.94 4.26 -9.63
CA MET A 69 -3.69 3.53 -10.66
C MET A 69 -2.94 2.35 -11.31
N SER A 70 -1.82 1.90 -10.72
CA SER A 70 -1.02 0.77 -11.21
C SER A 70 -0.37 0.03 -10.03
N GLU A 71 0.17 -1.18 -10.27
CA GLU A 71 0.89 -1.91 -9.23
C GLU A 71 2.23 -1.24 -8.92
N SER A 72 2.59 -1.12 -7.64
CA SER A 72 3.79 -0.40 -7.22
C SER A 72 5.07 -0.94 -7.85
N TYR A 73 5.16 -2.25 -8.12
CA TYR A 73 6.29 -2.84 -8.86
C TYR A 73 6.37 -2.37 -10.32
N GLN A 74 5.22 -2.21 -10.99
CA GLN A 74 5.17 -1.66 -12.34
C GLN A 74 5.56 -0.18 -12.31
N VAL A 75 5.01 0.59 -11.37
CA VAL A 75 5.19 2.05 -11.30
C VAL A 75 6.57 2.44 -10.83
N HIS A 76 7.15 1.77 -9.85
CA HIS A 76 8.49 2.12 -9.35
C HIS A 76 9.58 1.42 -10.18
N GLY A 77 9.31 0.23 -10.70
CA GLY A 77 10.30 -0.59 -11.41
C GLY A 77 10.08 -0.67 -12.91
N ALA A 78 9.19 -1.57 -13.35
CA ALA A 78 9.15 -2.01 -14.75
C ALA A 78 8.89 -0.88 -15.76
N ALA A 79 8.12 0.14 -15.39
CA ALA A 79 7.83 1.31 -16.21
C ALA A 79 9.08 2.19 -16.42
N TRP A 80 9.94 2.30 -15.41
CA TRP A 80 11.15 3.12 -15.45
C TRP A 80 12.41 2.33 -15.80
N ALA A 81 12.37 0.99 -15.72
CA ALA A 81 13.52 0.11 -15.97
C ALA A 81 14.10 0.26 -17.40
N LYS A 82 13.29 0.71 -18.36
CA LYS A 82 13.72 1.03 -19.73
C LYS A 82 14.52 2.33 -19.83
N PHE A 83 14.37 3.20 -18.84
CA PHE A 83 15.08 4.47 -18.72
C PHE A 83 16.26 4.33 -17.74
N GLY A 84 16.20 3.40 -16.78
CA GLY A 84 17.17 3.20 -15.70
C GLY A 84 18.55 2.58 -16.02
N ARG A 85 18.88 2.26 -17.28
CA ARG A 85 20.14 1.54 -17.64
C ARG A 85 21.22 2.38 -18.34
N GLY A 86 21.10 3.70 -18.30
CA GLY A 86 22.05 4.66 -18.89
C GLY A 86 21.53 6.08 -18.63
N ASP A 87 22.19 7.11 -19.20
CA ASP A 87 21.72 8.51 -19.15
C ASP A 87 20.21 8.57 -19.36
N LEU A 88 19.46 8.74 -18.28
CA LEU A 88 18.03 8.39 -18.13
C LEU A 88 17.06 9.14 -19.06
N PHE A 89 17.59 9.95 -19.97
CA PHE A 89 16.94 11.14 -20.50
C PHE A 89 17.23 11.40 -21.98
N LYS A 90 18.02 10.56 -22.65
CA LYS A 90 18.32 10.74 -24.08
C LYS A 90 17.09 10.42 -24.95
N GLY A 91 16.35 11.47 -25.33
CA GLY A 91 15.48 11.48 -26.51
C GLY A 91 13.97 11.61 -26.29
N ALA A 92 13.47 11.61 -25.04
CA ALA A 92 12.02 11.52 -24.80
C ALA A 92 11.45 12.57 -23.82
N LYS A 93 12.15 13.67 -23.50
CA LYS A 93 11.68 14.68 -22.51
C LYS A 93 11.25 14.09 -21.15
N VAL A 94 11.69 12.87 -20.82
CA VAL A 94 11.29 12.18 -19.58
C VAL A 94 11.90 12.87 -18.36
N ASP A 95 13.09 13.46 -18.52
CA ASP A 95 13.72 14.36 -17.53
C ASP A 95 12.81 15.51 -17.15
N HIS A 96 12.09 16.07 -18.13
CA HIS A 96 11.22 17.22 -17.87
C HIS A 96 10.16 16.89 -16.83
N LEU A 97 9.73 15.62 -16.68
CA LEU A 97 8.74 15.23 -15.67
C LEU A 97 9.22 15.54 -14.25
N PHE A 98 10.54 15.55 -14.01
CA PHE A 98 11.18 15.67 -12.71
C PHE A 98 11.73 17.06 -12.38
N ASP A 99 11.39 18.08 -13.19
CA ASP A 99 11.71 19.47 -12.88
C ASP A 99 10.64 20.44 -13.38
N LYS A 100 10.89 21.75 -13.23
CA LYS A 100 9.95 22.83 -13.61
C LYS A 100 9.53 22.80 -15.08
N ARG A 101 10.30 22.17 -15.97
CA ARG A 101 9.97 22.01 -17.40
C ARG A 101 8.73 21.13 -17.60
N ALA A 102 8.34 20.28 -16.63
CA ALA A 102 7.06 19.56 -16.67
C ALA A 102 5.87 20.49 -16.93
N ARG A 103 5.94 21.74 -16.44
CA ARG A 103 4.87 22.75 -16.61
C ARG A 103 4.64 23.14 -18.06
N THR A 104 5.63 23.01 -18.94
CA THR A 104 5.52 23.42 -20.35
C THR A 104 4.97 22.30 -21.22
N LEU A 105 5.02 21.04 -20.77
CA LEU A 105 4.50 19.90 -21.53
C LEU A 105 2.99 20.00 -21.72
N SER A 106 2.53 19.89 -22.95
CA SER A 106 1.11 19.81 -23.29
C SER A 106 0.51 18.48 -22.82
N ILE A 107 -0.82 18.42 -22.69
CA ILE A 107 -1.53 17.17 -22.36
C ILE A 107 -1.25 16.08 -23.43
N LYS A 108 -1.13 16.46 -24.71
CA LYS A 108 -0.80 15.53 -25.79
C LYS A 108 0.60 14.94 -25.65
N GLU A 109 1.59 15.77 -25.31
CA GLU A 109 2.96 15.30 -25.04
C GLU A 109 2.98 14.36 -23.83
N LEU A 110 2.38 14.77 -22.70
CA LEU A 110 2.30 13.93 -21.50
C LEU A 110 1.62 12.57 -21.79
N GLN A 111 0.54 12.57 -22.57
CA GLN A 111 -0.14 11.34 -22.95
C GLN A 111 0.75 10.42 -23.82
N ALA A 112 1.53 10.99 -24.75
CA ALA A 112 2.48 10.22 -25.55
C ALA A 112 3.59 9.62 -24.67
N LEU A 113 4.13 10.40 -23.74
CA LEU A 113 5.14 9.93 -22.77
C LEU A 113 4.58 8.80 -21.90
N PHE A 114 3.39 8.96 -21.34
CA PHE A 114 2.78 7.94 -20.48
C PHE A 114 2.44 6.65 -21.22
N ARG A 115 2.09 6.73 -22.52
CA ARG A 115 1.97 5.55 -23.39
C ARG A 115 3.32 4.86 -23.58
N GLN A 116 4.37 5.62 -23.88
CA GLN A 116 5.72 5.08 -24.08
C GLN A 116 6.26 4.39 -22.82
N ILE A 117 6.00 4.98 -21.65
CA ILE A 117 6.35 4.43 -20.34
C ILE A 117 5.52 3.16 -20.02
N GLY A 118 4.34 3.01 -20.62
CA GLY A 118 3.47 1.84 -20.44
C GLY A 118 2.47 1.99 -19.30
N PHE A 119 2.07 3.22 -18.96
CA PHE A 119 1.02 3.46 -17.97
C PHE A 119 -0.38 3.21 -18.56
N SER A 120 -1.24 2.56 -17.77
CA SER A 120 -2.67 2.42 -18.08
C SER A 120 -3.38 3.78 -18.01
N PHE A 121 -4.40 3.99 -18.85
CA PHE A 121 -5.18 5.24 -18.90
C PHE A 121 -4.34 6.53 -19.08
N PRO A 122 -3.47 6.60 -20.10
CA PRO A 122 -2.50 7.69 -20.26
C PRO A 122 -3.15 9.08 -20.43
N GLY A 123 -4.35 9.16 -21.03
CA GLY A 123 -5.07 10.42 -21.21
C GLY A 123 -5.54 11.03 -19.88
N ASP A 124 -6.12 10.22 -18.99
CA ASP A 124 -6.57 10.68 -17.67
C ASP A 124 -5.39 11.02 -16.77
N ARG A 125 -4.31 10.23 -16.85
CA ARG A 125 -3.05 10.54 -16.16
C ARG A 125 -2.46 11.87 -16.62
N ALA A 126 -2.43 12.14 -17.93
CA ALA A 126 -1.90 13.40 -18.46
C ALA A 126 -2.66 14.62 -17.93
N LYS A 127 -3.99 14.57 -17.90
CA LYS A 127 -4.83 15.65 -17.35
C LYS A 127 -4.55 15.89 -15.87
N ARG A 128 -4.54 14.84 -15.05
CA ARG A 128 -4.29 14.95 -13.61
C ARG A 128 -2.86 15.40 -13.31
N PHE A 129 -1.88 14.81 -14.00
CA PHE A 129 -0.47 15.16 -13.83
C PHE A 129 -0.20 16.62 -14.17
N LYS A 130 -0.84 17.14 -15.23
CA LYS A 130 -0.74 18.56 -15.58
C LYS A 130 -1.18 19.48 -14.44
N GLY A 131 -2.31 19.17 -13.79
CA GLY A 131 -2.76 19.92 -12.62
C GLY A 131 -1.81 19.77 -11.43
N PHE A 132 -1.40 18.54 -11.12
CA PHE A 132 -0.44 18.24 -10.05
C PHE A 132 0.87 19.03 -10.20
N VAL A 133 1.42 19.11 -11.42
CA VAL A 133 2.65 19.85 -11.70
C VAL A 133 2.47 21.37 -11.55
N GLN A 134 1.28 21.91 -11.86
CA GLN A 134 1.03 23.33 -11.60
C GLN A 134 1.04 23.65 -10.11
N ASP A 135 0.52 22.75 -9.27
CA ASP A 135 0.53 22.93 -7.82
C ASP A 135 1.92 22.69 -7.22
N LEU A 136 2.62 21.62 -7.65
CA LEU A 136 3.97 21.27 -7.20
C LEU A 136 4.96 22.42 -7.42
N TYR A 137 4.92 23.06 -8.57
CA TYR A 137 5.76 24.22 -8.89
C TYR A 137 5.03 25.56 -8.73
N GLY A 138 3.89 25.53 -8.05
CA GLY A 138 3.09 26.71 -7.72
C GLY A 138 3.67 27.50 -6.54
N PRO A 139 3.02 28.61 -6.15
CA PRO A 139 3.54 29.51 -5.13
C PRO A 139 3.63 28.90 -3.73
N VAL A 140 2.87 27.84 -3.44
CA VAL A 140 2.84 27.18 -2.13
C VAL A 140 3.98 26.16 -1.98
N ILE A 141 4.13 25.25 -2.95
CA ILE A 141 5.10 24.15 -2.86
C ILE A 141 6.45 24.53 -3.49
N GLN A 142 6.45 25.43 -4.48
CA GLN A 142 7.64 26.03 -5.11
C GLN A 142 8.69 25.03 -5.61
N GLY A 143 8.25 23.85 -6.03
CA GLY A 143 9.12 22.78 -6.53
C GLY A 143 9.85 22.00 -5.45
N ASP A 144 9.56 22.24 -4.17
CA ASP A 144 10.09 21.43 -3.06
C ASP A 144 8.98 20.54 -2.48
N PRO A 145 8.98 19.22 -2.76
CA PRO A 145 7.97 18.30 -2.25
C PRO A 145 7.84 18.25 -0.73
N ARG A 146 8.88 18.60 0.04
CA ARG A 146 8.83 18.65 1.51
C ARG A 146 7.75 19.63 1.99
N ARG A 147 7.52 20.70 1.21
CA ARG A 147 6.53 21.73 1.49
C ARG A 147 5.08 21.26 1.41
N ILE A 148 4.83 20.09 0.80
CA ILE A 148 3.51 19.44 0.90
C ILE A 148 3.14 19.22 2.36
N PHE A 149 4.08 18.83 3.20
CA PHE A 149 3.82 18.52 4.60
C PHE A 149 4.08 19.69 5.55
N THR A 150 4.97 20.62 5.22
CA THR A 150 5.21 21.79 6.09
C THR A 150 4.21 22.93 5.85
N GLU A 151 3.74 23.13 4.61
CA GLU A 151 2.89 24.27 4.26
C GLU A 151 1.40 23.94 4.24
N LEU A 152 1.02 22.68 3.93
CA LEU A 152 -0.39 22.33 3.73
C LEU A 152 -1.09 21.81 4.99
N GLY A 153 -0.36 21.35 6.01
CA GLY A 153 -0.93 20.93 7.30
C GLY A 153 -0.02 19.96 8.06
N GLY A 154 -0.22 19.85 9.38
CA GLY A 154 0.63 19.04 10.27
C GLY A 154 0.26 17.55 10.31
N SER A 155 -0.84 17.15 9.68
CA SER A 155 -1.28 15.74 9.59
C SER A 155 -1.80 15.39 8.20
N ILE A 156 -1.83 14.08 7.87
CA ILE A 156 -2.37 13.59 6.60
C ILE A 156 -3.82 14.04 6.37
N ASP A 157 -4.62 14.08 7.43
CA ASP A 157 -6.02 14.47 7.35
C ASP A 157 -6.21 15.97 7.12
N GLU A 158 -5.38 16.80 7.74
CA GLU A 158 -5.37 18.25 7.49
C GLU A 158 -4.96 18.56 6.05
N ILE A 159 -3.86 17.96 5.58
CA ILE A 159 -3.39 18.12 4.20
C ILE A 159 -4.49 17.66 3.24
N TYR A 160 -5.07 16.48 3.46
CA TYR A 160 -6.14 15.97 2.61
C TYR A 160 -7.37 16.89 2.58
N LYS A 161 -7.82 17.38 3.74
CA LYS A 161 -8.92 18.35 3.82
C LYS A 161 -8.57 19.62 3.05
N ARG A 162 -7.35 20.13 3.15
CA ARG A 162 -6.94 21.36 2.46
C ARG A 162 -6.90 21.20 0.94
N ILE A 163 -6.36 20.08 0.44
CA ILE A 163 -6.25 19.87 -1.02
C ILE A 163 -7.60 19.51 -1.68
N THR A 164 -8.60 19.09 -0.89
CA THR A 164 -9.94 18.72 -1.38
C THR A 164 -11.02 19.76 -1.13
N ARG A 165 -10.86 20.68 -0.17
CA ARG A 165 -11.83 21.73 0.16
C ARG A 165 -11.68 22.96 -0.73
N GLY A 166 -12.80 23.61 -1.03
CA GLY A 166 -12.87 24.88 -1.75
C GLY A 166 -12.97 24.74 -3.29
N LYS A 167 -12.93 25.89 -3.97
CA LYS A 167 -13.02 25.97 -5.44
C LYS A 167 -11.71 25.60 -6.16
N SER A 168 -10.57 25.66 -5.45
CA SER A 168 -9.23 25.38 -5.98
C SER A 168 -8.70 24.09 -5.37
N LYS A 169 -9.11 22.94 -5.92
CA LYS A 169 -8.52 21.65 -5.56
C LYS A 169 -7.03 21.65 -5.90
N MET A 170 -6.19 21.28 -4.94
CA MET A 170 -4.74 21.16 -5.13
C MET A 170 -4.33 19.70 -5.25
N LEU A 171 -3.15 19.45 -5.82
CA LEU A 171 -2.52 18.13 -5.96
C LEU A 171 -3.50 17.06 -6.53
N PRO A 172 -4.16 17.33 -7.67
CA PRO A 172 -5.16 16.41 -8.22
C PRO A 172 -4.57 15.02 -8.46
N GLY A 173 -5.11 14.01 -7.80
CA GLY A 173 -4.63 12.62 -7.86
C GLY A 173 -4.03 12.14 -6.53
N TYR A 174 -3.62 13.05 -5.64
CA TYR A 174 -3.26 12.72 -4.27
C TYR A 174 -4.51 12.58 -3.39
N GLY A 175 -4.59 11.45 -2.71
CA GLY A 175 -5.52 11.22 -1.59
C GLY A 175 -4.76 10.76 -0.36
N GLN A 176 -5.46 10.50 0.75
CA GLN A 176 -4.85 10.10 2.02
C GLN A 176 -3.88 8.91 1.90
N LYS A 177 -4.17 7.91 1.04
CA LYS A 177 -3.26 6.78 0.76
C LYS A 177 -1.91 7.26 0.22
N LEU A 178 -1.91 8.05 -0.86
CA LEU A 178 -0.67 8.48 -1.50
C LEU A 178 0.09 9.52 -0.67
N LEU A 179 -0.63 10.36 0.09
CA LEU A 179 0.00 11.26 1.06
C LEU A 179 0.69 10.46 2.17
N SER A 180 0.02 9.44 2.72
CA SER A 180 0.61 8.56 3.74
C SER A 180 1.82 7.80 3.21
N LEU A 181 1.75 7.33 1.96
CA LEU A 181 2.85 6.60 1.33
C LEU A 181 4.07 7.51 1.09
N LEU A 182 3.84 8.76 0.64
CA LEU A 182 4.92 9.73 0.49
C LEU A 182 5.55 10.12 1.83
N ALA A 183 4.74 10.31 2.87
CA ALA A 183 5.21 10.56 4.23
C ALA A 183 6.09 9.40 4.74
N LEU A 184 5.67 8.16 4.50
CA LEU A 184 6.43 6.97 4.84
C LEU A 184 7.81 6.95 4.15
N TYR A 185 7.87 7.31 2.86
CA TYR A 185 9.14 7.40 2.13
C TYR A 185 10.03 8.51 2.69
N PHE A 186 9.49 9.69 2.99
CA PHE A 186 10.26 10.79 3.55
C PHE A 186 10.85 10.43 4.92
N TYR A 187 10.10 9.71 5.74
CA TYR A 187 10.61 9.16 7.00
C TYR A 187 11.71 8.11 6.76
N GLU A 188 11.48 7.14 5.86
CA GLU A 188 12.44 6.07 5.54
C GLU A 188 13.81 6.59 5.07
N PHE A 189 13.84 7.71 4.35
CA PHE A 189 15.06 8.31 3.80
C PHE A 189 15.58 9.50 4.62
N GLY A 190 15.12 9.68 5.86
CA GLY A 190 15.63 10.72 6.77
C GLY A 190 15.32 12.16 6.35
N VAL A 191 14.38 12.35 5.41
CA VAL A 191 13.92 13.67 4.96
C VAL A 191 13.10 14.35 6.07
N HIS A 192 12.44 13.55 6.90
CA HIS A 192 11.75 14.00 8.11
C HIS A 192 12.11 13.06 9.26
N ALA A 193 12.43 13.64 10.43
CA ALA A 193 12.91 12.89 11.59
C ALA A 193 11.82 12.01 12.23
N GLU A 194 10.56 12.44 12.17
CA GLU A 194 9.42 11.75 12.77
C GLU A 194 8.39 11.32 11.72
N MET A 195 7.55 10.35 12.05
CA MET A 195 6.43 9.97 11.17
C MET A 195 5.33 11.04 11.23
N PHE A 196 4.82 11.47 10.07
CA PHE A 196 3.70 12.41 10.04
C PHE A 196 2.44 11.81 10.69
N PRO A 197 1.71 12.58 11.53
CA PRO A 197 0.47 12.11 12.14
C PRO A 197 -0.54 11.58 11.11
N GLY A 198 -1.02 10.35 11.34
CA GLY A 198 -1.96 9.67 10.46
C GLY A 198 -1.35 9.05 9.20
N ALA A 199 -0.01 9.06 9.05
CA ALA A 199 0.67 8.46 7.92
C ALA A 199 0.71 6.92 8.02
N TYR A 200 -0.35 6.29 7.52
CA TYR A 200 -0.37 4.85 7.26
C TYR A 200 -1.05 4.58 5.91
N PRO A 201 -0.34 4.00 4.91
CA PRO A 201 -0.93 3.72 3.60
C PRO A 201 -1.88 2.52 3.68
N ALA A 202 -3.10 2.77 4.18
CA ALA A 202 -4.16 1.77 4.34
C ALA A 202 -4.81 1.40 3.00
N ASP A 203 -4.03 0.76 2.13
CA ASP A 203 -4.47 0.33 0.81
C ASP A 203 -5.35 -0.93 0.85
N ARG A 204 -5.79 -1.41 -0.32
CA ARG A 204 -6.62 -2.62 -0.41
C ARG A 204 -5.96 -3.86 0.20
N HIS A 205 -4.64 -3.98 0.14
CA HIS A 205 -3.92 -5.16 0.62
C HIS A 205 -3.85 -5.15 2.13
N VAL A 206 -3.59 -3.99 2.74
CA VAL A 206 -3.67 -3.77 4.19
C VAL A 206 -5.08 -4.04 4.69
N GLN A 207 -6.09 -3.40 4.09
CA GLN A 207 -7.48 -3.55 4.51
C GLN A 207 -7.94 -4.99 4.43
N ARG A 208 -7.60 -5.68 3.33
CA ARG A 208 -7.93 -7.09 3.15
C ARG A 208 -7.30 -7.95 4.25
N GLN A 209 -6.02 -7.75 4.58
CA GLN A 209 -5.35 -8.51 5.63
C GLN A 209 -6.06 -8.35 6.98
N LEU A 210 -6.38 -7.11 7.37
CA LEU A 210 -7.04 -6.82 8.64
C LEU A 210 -8.49 -7.33 8.71
N ILE A 211 -9.21 -7.33 7.58
CA ILE A 211 -10.56 -7.90 7.52
C ILE A 211 -10.51 -9.43 7.61
N GLN A 212 -9.58 -10.06 6.88
CA GLN A 212 -9.45 -11.52 6.86
C GLN A 212 -8.97 -12.09 8.18
N SER A 213 -8.15 -11.35 8.91
CA SER A 213 -7.67 -11.76 10.23
C SER A 213 -8.68 -11.48 11.35
N GLY A 214 -9.86 -10.95 11.03
CA GLY A 214 -10.87 -10.59 12.02
C GLY A 214 -10.52 -9.34 12.84
N VAL A 215 -9.44 -8.61 12.51
CA VAL A 215 -9.13 -7.32 13.17
C VAL A 215 -10.22 -6.29 12.87
N ILE A 216 -10.76 -6.30 11.65
CA ILE A 216 -11.89 -5.47 11.26
C ILE A 216 -13.05 -6.37 10.83
N THR A 217 -14.19 -6.27 11.50
CA THR A 217 -15.42 -6.93 11.06
C THR A 217 -16.45 -5.92 10.58
N ILE A 218 -17.24 -6.33 9.58
CA ILE A 218 -18.33 -5.52 9.01
C ILE A 218 -19.63 -6.24 9.34
N ASP A 219 -20.55 -5.53 9.98
CA ASP A 219 -21.87 -6.04 10.36
C ASP A 219 -22.63 -6.55 9.13
N ALA A 220 -23.10 -7.80 9.21
CA ALA A 220 -23.88 -8.49 8.19
C ALA A 220 -25.13 -7.70 7.77
N THR A 221 -25.75 -6.97 8.70
CA THR A 221 -26.96 -6.18 8.45
C THR A 221 -26.72 -4.93 7.60
N LYS A 222 -25.46 -4.48 7.49
CA LYS A 222 -25.12 -3.26 6.72
C LYS A 222 -24.77 -3.51 5.26
N GLY A 223 -24.63 -4.78 4.85
CA GLY A 223 -24.37 -5.17 3.46
C GLY A 223 -22.97 -4.80 2.95
N SER A 224 -22.63 -3.49 2.87
CA SER A 224 -21.32 -3.00 2.43
C SER A 224 -20.90 -1.67 3.04
N VAL A 225 -19.59 -1.45 3.15
CA VAL A 225 -18.97 -0.26 3.76
C VAL A 225 -17.94 0.36 2.82
N ASP A 226 -17.86 1.69 2.84
CA ASP A 226 -16.87 2.47 2.10
C ASP A 226 -15.44 2.13 2.55
N ALA A 227 -14.63 1.66 1.61
CA ALA A 227 -13.28 1.19 1.90
C ALA A 227 -12.26 2.33 2.05
N ALA A 228 -12.45 3.44 1.33
CA ALA A 228 -11.49 4.54 1.26
C ALA A 228 -11.65 5.52 2.42
N HIS A 229 -12.88 5.73 2.89
CA HIS A 229 -13.19 6.66 3.97
C HIS A 229 -13.31 5.94 5.31
N VAL A 230 -14.19 4.94 5.43
CA VAL A 230 -14.48 4.35 6.76
C VAL A 230 -13.37 3.41 7.23
N ILE A 231 -13.02 2.40 6.42
CA ILE A 231 -12.05 1.37 6.83
C ILE A 231 -10.65 1.98 6.94
N ALA A 232 -10.23 2.78 5.97
CA ALA A 232 -8.90 3.39 5.98
C ALA A 232 -8.70 4.38 7.15
N GLU A 233 -9.75 5.13 7.54
CA GLU A 233 -9.71 6.03 8.69
C GLU A 233 -9.61 5.25 10.00
N ILE A 234 -10.39 4.17 10.17
CA ILE A 234 -10.27 3.28 11.34
C ILE A 234 -8.85 2.74 11.47
N ILE A 235 -8.23 2.32 10.35
CA ILE A 235 -6.85 1.83 10.36
C ILE A 235 -5.91 2.96 10.79
N ARG A 236 -5.95 4.13 10.15
CA ARG A 236 -5.04 5.24 10.48
C ARG A 236 -5.18 5.74 11.92
N THR A 237 -6.39 5.73 12.47
CA THR A 237 -6.67 6.24 13.83
C THR A 237 -6.43 5.21 14.93
N ARG A 238 -6.58 3.90 14.65
CA ARG A 238 -6.49 2.85 15.69
C ARG A 238 -5.23 2.01 15.61
N LEU A 239 -4.70 1.76 14.40
CA LEU A 239 -3.51 0.94 14.24
C LEU A 239 -2.23 1.65 14.70
N ILE A 240 -2.05 2.92 14.31
CA ILE A 240 -0.81 3.66 14.63
C ILE A 240 -0.57 3.76 16.14
N PRO A 241 -1.56 4.14 16.98
CA PRO A 241 -1.36 4.14 18.44
C PRO A 241 -1.00 2.77 19.00
N LEU A 242 -1.60 1.69 18.50
CA LEU A 242 -1.27 0.33 18.93
C LEU A 242 0.16 -0.07 18.56
N LEU A 243 0.65 0.33 17.38
CA LEU A 243 2.04 0.10 16.98
C LEU A 243 3.01 0.82 17.93
N ALA A 244 2.72 2.09 18.27
CA ALA A 244 3.52 2.87 19.20
C ALA A 244 3.56 2.24 20.61
N GLU A 245 2.41 1.79 21.12
CA GLU A 245 2.32 1.10 22.42
C GLU A 245 3.16 -0.19 22.44
N LEU A 246 3.18 -0.94 21.33
CA LEU A 246 3.93 -2.18 21.20
C LEU A 246 5.42 -1.96 20.84
N GLY A 247 5.88 -0.71 20.74
CA GLY A 247 7.25 -0.40 20.33
C GLY A 247 7.58 -0.85 18.90
N VAL A 248 6.58 -0.90 18.03
CA VAL A 248 6.74 -1.32 16.63
C VAL A 248 6.78 -0.09 15.73
N SER A 249 7.80 -0.02 14.86
CA SER A 249 7.90 1.03 13.86
C SER A 249 6.78 0.92 12.83
N VAL A 250 6.14 2.05 12.52
CA VAL A 250 5.14 2.16 11.44
C VAL A 250 5.74 1.73 10.10
N LEU A 251 7.01 2.10 9.84
CA LEU A 251 7.73 1.75 8.62
C LEU A 251 7.94 0.24 8.51
N GLU A 252 8.46 -0.39 9.57
CA GLU A 252 8.66 -1.85 9.62
C GLU A 252 7.35 -2.59 9.35
N PHE A 253 6.28 -2.21 10.06
CA PHE A 253 5.00 -2.88 9.94
C PHE A 253 4.36 -2.68 8.57
N SER A 254 4.44 -1.46 8.01
CA SER A 254 3.93 -1.17 6.66
C SER A 254 4.67 -1.99 5.59
N HIS A 255 6.00 -2.12 5.71
CA HIS A 255 6.80 -2.95 4.80
C HIS A 255 6.45 -4.44 4.92
N ALA A 256 6.35 -4.95 6.15
CA ALA A 256 5.95 -6.33 6.41
C ALA A 256 4.57 -6.67 5.81
N GLN A 257 3.59 -5.79 5.99
CA GLN A 257 2.25 -5.95 5.42
C GLN A 257 2.23 -5.83 3.90
N TRP A 258 2.99 -4.92 3.32
CA TRP A 258 3.11 -4.79 1.87
C TRP A 258 3.67 -6.08 1.27
N PHE A 259 4.73 -6.62 1.85
CA PHE A 259 5.37 -7.83 1.36
C PHE A 259 4.45 -9.05 1.49
N LEU A 260 3.80 -9.22 2.65
CA LEU A 260 2.79 -10.26 2.87
C LEU A 260 1.62 -10.17 1.87
N GLY A 261 1.10 -8.96 1.70
CA GLY A 261 0.00 -8.66 0.79
C GLY A 261 0.30 -9.00 -0.66
N ASN A 262 1.51 -8.66 -1.12
CA ASN A 262 1.94 -8.80 -2.50
C ASN A 262 2.37 -10.23 -2.84
N ARG A 263 3.10 -10.90 -1.94
CA ARG A 263 3.70 -12.22 -2.21
C ARG A 263 2.79 -13.40 -1.90
N LEU A 264 2.02 -13.35 -0.83
CA LEU A 264 1.18 -14.48 -0.39
C LEU A 264 -0.31 -14.19 -0.49
N CYS A 265 -0.80 -13.14 0.19
CA CYS A 265 -2.24 -12.95 0.32
C CYS A 265 -2.93 -12.71 -1.02
N ARG A 266 -2.22 -12.21 -2.05
CA ARG A 266 -2.75 -12.07 -3.41
C ARG A 266 -3.24 -13.39 -4.01
N HIS A 267 -2.55 -14.49 -3.74
CA HIS A 267 -2.80 -15.81 -4.35
C HIS A 267 -3.46 -16.81 -3.39
N CYS A 268 -3.52 -16.49 -2.10
CA CYS A 268 -4.05 -17.34 -1.04
C CYS A 268 -5.44 -17.94 -1.36
N ALA A 269 -6.38 -17.18 -1.93
CA ALA A 269 -7.71 -17.69 -2.27
C ALA A 269 -7.67 -18.86 -3.29
N SER A 270 -6.85 -18.74 -4.34
CA SER A 270 -6.71 -19.80 -5.36
C SER A 270 -5.98 -21.00 -4.79
N TRP A 271 -4.93 -20.79 -4.00
CA TRP A 271 -4.20 -21.89 -3.35
C TRP A 271 -5.07 -22.70 -2.39
N VAL A 272 -5.93 -22.04 -1.59
CA VAL A 272 -6.89 -22.74 -0.72
C VAL A 272 -7.92 -23.51 -1.54
N ALA A 273 -8.50 -22.89 -2.57
CA ALA A 273 -9.49 -23.55 -3.45
C ALA A 273 -8.91 -24.79 -4.17
N GLU A 274 -7.63 -24.72 -4.57
CA GLU A 274 -6.90 -25.80 -5.24
C GLU A 274 -6.30 -26.82 -4.26
N LYS A 275 -6.56 -26.70 -2.94
CA LYS A 275 -5.95 -27.53 -1.87
C LYS A 275 -4.41 -27.54 -1.90
N ARG A 276 -3.78 -26.47 -2.39
CA ARG A 276 -2.32 -26.27 -2.42
C ARG A 276 -1.83 -25.53 -1.17
N THR A 277 -2.28 -25.97 0.01
CA THR A 277 -2.06 -25.24 1.28
C THR A 277 -0.63 -25.35 1.82
N GLY A 278 0.12 -26.40 1.46
CA GLY A 278 1.49 -26.59 1.96
C GLY A 278 2.43 -25.41 1.75
N LYS A 279 2.23 -24.58 0.71
CA LYS A 279 3.00 -23.34 0.51
C LYS A 279 2.59 -22.19 1.45
N ILE A 280 1.34 -22.16 1.89
CA ILE A 280 0.81 -21.18 2.86
C ILE A 280 1.25 -21.57 4.27
N ASP A 281 1.18 -22.87 4.58
CA ASP A 281 1.44 -23.43 5.91
C ASP A 281 2.85 -23.08 6.42
N HIS A 282 3.84 -23.02 5.51
CA HIS A 282 5.23 -22.68 5.83
C HIS A 282 5.59 -21.19 5.67
N ALA A 283 4.76 -20.40 5.00
CA ALA A 283 5.15 -19.03 4.61
C ALA A 283 4.25 -17.94 5.23
N CYS A 284 2.98 -18.21 5.49
CA CYS A 284 2.04 -17.19 5.95
C CYS A 284 2.02 -17.13 7.49
N PRO A 285 2.43 -16.01 8.10
CA PRO A 285 2.47 -15.88 9.55
C PRO A 285 1.10 -15.69 10.20
N LEU A 286 0.03 -15.58 9.41
CA LEU A 286 -1.33 -15.38 9.90
C LEU A 286 -2.23 -16.59 9.69
N TRP A 287 -1.74 -17.61 8.99
CA TRP A 287 -2.56 -18.76 8.61
C TRP A 287 -2.93 -19.61 9.82
N LYS A 288 -4.19 -20.07 9.85
CA LYS A 288 -4.76 -20.84 10.97
C LYS A 288 -3.93 -22.07 11.36
N ASP A 289 -3.34 -22.75 10.38
CA ASP A 289 -2.52 -23.96 10.57
C ASP A 289 -1.03 -23.68 10.32
N GLY A 290 -0.62 -22.40 10.31
CA GLY A 290 0.72 -21.98 9.95
C GLY A 290 1.75 -22.30 11.02
N ALA A 291 2.93 -22.79 10.60
CA ALA A 291 4.05 -23.15 11.47
C ALA A 291 4.60 -22.00 12.33
N LEU A 292 4.24 -20.76 11.98
CA LEU A 292 4.66 -19.54 12.69
C LEU A 292 3.62 -19.06 13.72
N GLY A 293 2.69 -19.93 14.14
CA GLY A 293 1.75 -19.67 15.25
C GLY A 293 0.64 -18.68 14.91
N GLY A 294 0.23 -18.68 13.63
CA GLY A 294 -0.48 -17.58 13.02
C GLY A 294 -1.97 -17.51 13.30
N GLY A 295 -2.68 -18.62 13.51
CA GLY A 295 -4.01 -18.77 14.14
C GLY A 295 -5.17 -17.81 13.80
N LEU A 296 -4.98 -16.83 12.91
CA LEU A 296 -5.78 -15.61 12.84
C LEU A 296 -6.56 -15.53 11.53
N CYS A 297 -6.20 -16.30 10.50
CA CYS A 297 -6.80 -16.24 9.17
C CYS A 297 -7.04 -17.64 8.58
N GLU A 298 -8.26 -17.89 8.11
CA GLU A 298 -8.66 -19.15 7.47
C GLU A 298 -8.63 -19.13 5.94
N GLY A 299 -8.26 -18.00 5.33
CA GLY A 299 -7.99 -17.92 3.88
C GLY A 299 -8.48 -16.70 3.14
N GLY A 300 -8.22 -16.74 1.83
CA GLY A 300 -8.35 -15.65 0.88
C GLY A 300 -9.75 -15.08 0.70
N ARG A 301 -9.93 -13.76 0.94
CA ARG A 301 -11.09 -12.99 0.48
C ARG A 301 -10.80 -12.42 -0.91
N GLY A 302 -11.71 -12.64 -1.85
CA GLY A 302 -11.65 -12.00 -3.17
C GLY A 302 -11.75 -10.47 -3.07
N THR A 303 -11.01 -9.76 -3.91
CA THR A 303 -11.03 -8.28 -3.98
C THR A 303 -12.02 -7.74 -5.03
N SER A 304 -12.82 -8.61 -5.65
CA SER A 304 -13.72 -8.25 -6.76
C SER A 304 -14.72 -7.16 -6.40
N ASP A 305 -15.31 -7.22 -5.20
CA ASP A 305 -16.23 -6.19 -4.71
C ASP A 305 -15.53 -4.83 -4.52
N TYR A 306 -14.32 -4.83 -3.97
CA TYR A 306 -13.51 -3.62 -3.81
C TYR A 306 -13.24 -2.97 -5.17
N HIS A 307 -12.86 -3.76 -6.19
CA HIS A 307 -12.55 -3.24 -7.52
C HIS A 307 -13.77 -2.68 -8.27
N LYS A 308 -14.97 -3.26 -8.05
CA LYS A 308 -16.18 -2.84 -8.76
C LYS A 308 -16.82 -1.60 -8.16
N VAL A 309 -16.83 -1.48 -6.84
CA VAL A 309 -17.64 -0.45 -6.15
C VAL A 309 -16.89 0.34 -5.07
N GLY A 310 -15.60 0.06 -4.83
CA GLY A 310 -14.83 0.75 -3.80
C GLY A 310 -15.30 0.44 -2.36
N ARG A 311 -15.97 -0.71 -2.17
CA ARG A 311 -16.61 -1.08 -0.90
C ARG A 311 -16.23 -2.50 -0.51
N TRP A 312 -16.20 -2.74 0.80
CA TRP A 312 -16.12 -4.07 1.36
C TRP A 312 -17.50 -4.52 1.80
N LYS A 313 -17.94 -5.70 1.37
CA LYS A 313 -19.16 -6.33 1.90
C LYS A 313 -18.94 -6.89 3.30
N ALA A 314 -20.02 -7.10 4.04
CA ALA A 314 -19.95 -8.00 5.18
C ALA A 314 -19.45 -9.38 4.73
N LEU A 315 -18.71 -10.07 5.60
CA LEU A 315 -18.45 -11.48 5.37
C LEU A 315 -19.81 -12.18 5.49
N SER A 316 -20.30 -12.80 4.42
CA SER A 316 -21.31 -13.82 4.58
C SER A 316 -20.71 -14.84 5.54
N GLN A 317 -21.42 -15.18 6.63
CA GLN A 317 -21.05 -16.34 7.43
C GLN A 317 -20.68 -17.47 6.47
N PRO A 318 -19.65 -18.28 6.76
CA PRO A 318 -19.39 -19.47 5.97
C PRO A 318 -20.73 -20.19 5.87
N LYS A 319 -21.27 -20.34 4.65
CA LYS A 319 -22.45 -21.18 4.45
C LYS A 319 -22.08 -22.49 5.10
N SER A 320 -22.79 -22.87 6.16
CA SER A 320 -22.59 -24.16 6.80
C SER A 320 -22.53 -25.18 5.67
N ASN A 321 -21.37 -25.81 5.54
CA ASN A 321 -21.16 -26.72 4.45
C ASN A 321 -22.13 -27.87 4.75
N LYS A 322 -23.26 -27.94 4.03
CA LYS A 322 -24.27 -29.00 4.20
C LYS A 322 -23.70 -30.40 3.92
N ASN A 323 -22.42 -30.48 3.55
CA ASN A 323 -21.64 -31.70 3.41
C ASN A 323 -20.78 -32.05 4.64
N ALA A 324 -20.96 -31.39 5.79
CA ALA A 324 -20.44 -31.86 7.10
C ALA A 324 -21.22 -33.08 7.65
N LYS A 325 -21.58 -34.02 6.77
CA LYS A 325 -22.07 -35.36 7.09
C LYS A 325 -21.15 -36.37 6.42
N TYR A 326 -19.89 -36.43 6.81
CA TYR A 326 -19.06 -37.63 6.71
C TYR A 326 -17.88 -37.40 7.65
N LEU A 327 -17.53 -38.45 8.41
CA LEU A 327 -16.60 -38.47 9.54
C LEU A 327 -17.25 -38.23 10.92
N GLY A 328 -18.32 -38.98 11.16
CA GLY A 328 -18.46 -39.70 12.43
C GLY A 328 -18.19 -41.19 12.19
N GLN A 329 -17.60 -41.84 13.19
CA GLN A 329 -17.39 -43.28 13.40
C GLN A 329 -16.11 -43.95 12.85
N GLU A 330 -15.21 -44.19 13.82
CA GLU A 330 -14.59 -45.48 14.17
C GLU A 330 -13.80 -46.28 13.12
N ARG A 331 -12.50 -46.46 13.43
CA ARG A 331 -11.79 -47.75 13.71
C ARG A 331 -10.30 -47.39 13.88
N LEU A 332 -9.70 -47.52 15.06
CA LEU A 332 -9.09 -48.74 15.65
C LEU A 332 -7.93 -49.30 14.82
N PHE A 333 -6.98 -49.93 15.55
CA PHE A 333 -5.67 -50.49 15.17
C PHE A 333 -4.52 -49.48 15.30
N GLU A 334 -3.70 -49.45 16.37
CA GLU A 334 -2.90 -50.54 16.99
C GLU A 334 -2.16 -51.39 15.94
N ASN A 335 -1.00 -50.89 15.49
CA ASN A 335 0.33 -51.46 15.74
C ASN A 335 1.40 -50.63 15.01
#